data_AF-A0A957BHI8-F1
#
_entry.id   AF-A0A957BHI8-F1
#
_cell.length_a   1.000
_cell.length_b   1.000
_cell.length_c   1.000
_cell.angle_alpha   90.00
_cell.angle_beta   90.00
_cell.angle_gamma   90.00
#
_symmetry.space_group_name_H-M   'P 1'
#
loop_
_entity.id
_entity.type
_entity.pdbx_description
1 polymer ?
#
loop_
_entity_poly.entity_id
_entity_poly.type
_entity_poly.pdbx_seq_one_letter_code
_entity_poly.pdbx_strand_id
1 'polypeptide(L)'
;DKGATWVVSLPDGQEVNHLQEQIPVAQIAFHPDGKQLALLGEWETVVLWRWNPTDWIDEACGRLLRGNLTQAEWSTYFPDEPYHATCASSSIQNE
;
A
#
# COMPACT_ATOMS: atom_id res chain seq x y z
N ASP A 1 -14.57 -22.29 -0.70
CA ASP A 1 -13.35 -21.76 -0.07
C ASP A 1 -13.10 -20.35 -0.54
N LYS A 2 -12.78 -19.44 0.38
CA LYS A 2 -12.40 -18.06 0.02
C LYS A 2 -11.01 -18.12 -0.61
N GLY A 3 -10.83 -17.48 -1.78
CA GLY A 3 -9.52 -17.41 -2.43
C GLY A 3 -8.58 -16.48 -1.67
N ALA A 4 -7.28 -16.67 -1.87
CA ALA A 4 -6.26 -15.71 -1.45
C ALA A 4 -5.29 -15.50 -2.61
N THR A 5 -4.82 -14.26 -2.76
CA THR A 5 -3.82 -13.89 -3.77
C THR A 5 -2.52 -13.48 -3.08
N TRP A 6 -1.43 -14.19 -3.36
CA TRP A 6 -0.11 -13.84 -2.85
C TRP A 6 0.69 -13.06 -3.88
N VAL A 7 1.38 -12.01 -3.42
CA VAL A 7 2.36 -11.27 -4.18
C VAL A 7 3.73 -11.62 -3.62
N VAL A 8 4.57 -12.20 -4.47
CA VAL A 8 5.90 -12.67 -4.09
C VAL A 8 6.98 -11.95 -4.90
N SER A 9 8.14 -11.76 -4.27
CA SER A 9 9.36 -11.27 -4.89
C SER A 9 10.01 -12.37 -5.72
N LEU A 10 10.50 -12.02 -6.91
CA LEU A 10 11.48 -12.81 -7.65
C LEU A 10 12.81 -12.06 -7.54
N PRO A 11 13.87 -12.66 -6.97
CA PRO A 11 14.30 -14.03 -7.23
C PRO A 11 14.19 -15.03 -6.06
N ASP A 12 13.82 -14.56 -4.86
CA ASP A 12 13.90 -15.35 -3.62
C ASP A 12 12.57 -15.97 -3.18
N GLY A 13 11.46 -15.61 -3.83
CA GLY A 13 10.14 -16.14 -3.53
C GLY A 13 9.55 -15.63 -2.21
N GLN A 14 10.13 -14.59 -1.62
CA GLN A 14 9.60 -14.01 -0.38
C GLN A 14 8.25 -13.35 -0.63
N GLU A 15 7.32 -13.56 0.29
CA GLU A 15 6.04 -12.86 0.27
C GLU A 15 6.27 -11.36 0.51
N VAL A 16 5.79 -10.55 -0.42
CA VAL A 16 5.74 -9.09 -0.30
C VAL A 16 4.41 -8.67 0.32
N ASN A 17 3.34 -9.34 -0.10
CA ASN A 17 1.98 -9.07 0.37
C ASN A 17 1.06 -10.26 0.10
N HIS A 18 -0.08 -10.30 0.77
CA HIS A 18 -1.19 -11.16 0.38
C HIS A 18 -2.52 -10.43 0.54
N LEU A 19 -3.44 -10.74 -0.35
CA LEU A 19 -4.81 -10.28 -0.28
C LEU A 19 -5.68 -11.44 0.23
N GLN A 20 -6.54 -11.12 1.19
CA GLN A 20 -7.62 -12.01 1.62
C GLN A 20 -8.92 -11.56 0.97
N GLU A 21 -9.23 -12.11 -0.19
CA GLU A 21 -10.48 -11.84 -0.87
C GLU A 21 -11.64 -12.60 -0.21
N GLN A 22 -12.80 -11.97 -0.13
CA GLN A 22 -14.01 -12.64 0.34
C GLN A 22 -14.73 -13.42 -0.77
N ILE A 23 -14.16 -13.43 -1.98
CA ILE A 23 -14.70 -14.06 -3.18
C ILE A 23 -13.62 -14.91 -3.88
N PRO A 24 -13.97 -16.02 -4.53
CA PRO A 24 -13.04 -16.75 -5.37
C PRO A 24 -12.55 -15.87 -6.53
N VAL A 25 -11.24 -15.90 -6.78
CA VAL A 25 -10.58 -15.15 -7.86
C VAL A 25 -10.38 -16.09 -9.04
N ALA A 26 -10.95 -15.74 -10.19
CA ALA A 26 -10.86 -16.53 -11.43
C ALA A 26 -9.63 -16.16 -12.27
N GLN A 27 -9.25 -14.87 -12.29
CA GLN A 27 -8.10 -14.37 -13.03
C GLN A 27 -7.41 -13.23 -12.31
N ILE A 28 -6.11 -13.12 -12.52
CA ILE A 28 -5.26 -12.05 -11.99
C ILE A 28 -4.38 -11.48 -13.11
N ALA A 29 -4.15 -10.17 -13.11
CA ALA A 29 -3.24 -9.51 -14.04
C ALA A 29 -2.57 -8.29 -13.40
N PHE A 30 -1.26 -8.16 -13.54
CA PHE A 30 -0.57 -6.91 -13.21
C PHE A 30 -0.89 -5.85 -14.27
N HIS A 31 -1.17 -4.64 -13.81
CA HIS A 31 -1.22 -3.49 -14.70
C HIS A 31 0.21 -3.15 -15.18
N PRO A 32 0.41 -2.67 -16.43
CA PRO A 32 1.75 -2.40 -16.98
C PRO A 32 2.58 -1.37 -16.22
N ASP A 33 1.97 -0.51 -15.40
CA ASP A 33 2.68 0.43 -14.54
C ASP A 33 3.37 -0.23 -13.34
N GLY A 34 3.09 -1.53 -13.09
CA GLY A 34 3.64 -2.29 -11.98
C GLY A 34 3.05 -1.95 -10.61
N LYS A 35 2.11 -1.00 -10.51
CA LYS A 35 1.57 -0.51 -9.22
C LYS A 35 0.24 -1.15 -8.84
N GLN A 36 -0.44 -1.75 -9.82
CA GLN A 36 -1.79 -2.26 -9.63
C GLN A 36 -1.90 -3.72 -10.05
N LEU A 37 -2.78 -4.43 -9.36
CA LEU A 37 -3.22 -5.78 -9.67
C LEU A 37 -4.72 -5.72 -9.96
N ALA A 38 -5.12 -6.26 -11.10
CA ALA A 38 -6.52 -6.51 -11.43
C ALA A 38 -6.87 -7.93 -11.03
N LEU A 39 -7.94 -8.07 -10.24
CA LEU A 39 -8.51 -9.33 -9.81
C LEU A 39 -9.90 -9.44 -10.42
N LEU A 40 -10.14 -10.51 -11.15
CA LEU A 40 -11.48 -10.86 -11.64
C LEU A 40 -12.06 -11.92 -10.70
N GLY A 41 -13.06 -11.52 -9.91
CA GLY A 41 -13.81 -12.42 -9.05
C GLY A 41 -14.92 -13.15 -9.82
N GLU A 42 -15.47 -14.17 -9.17
CA GLU A 42 -16.77 -14.71 -9.60
C GLU A 42 -17.85 -13.61 -9.64
N TRP A 43 -18.83 -13.76 -10.52
CA TRP A 43 -19.92 -12.80 -10.75
C TRP A 43 -19.48 -11.44 -11.31
N GLU A 44 -18.52 -11.47 -12.24
CA GLU A 44 -18.13 -10.33 -13.09
C GLU A 44 -17.61 -9.10 -12.32
N THR A 45 -17.19 -9.30 -11.06
CA THR A 45 -16.60 -8.21 -10.26
C THR A 45 -15.12 -8.09 -10.56
N VAL A 46 -14.68 -6.90 -11.00
CA VAL A 46 -13.26 -6.55 -11.13
C VAL A 46 -12.85 -5.68 -9.95
N VAL A 47 -11.81 -6.09 -9.24
CA VAL A 47 -11.18 -5.31 -8.18
C VAL A 47 -9.81 -4.86 -8.66
N LEU A 48 -9.54 -3.56 -8.58
CA LEU A 48 -8.21 -3.00 -8.76
C LEU A 48 -7.58 -2.78 -7.40
N TRP A 49 -6.36 -3.23 -7.24
CA TRP A 49 -5.67 -3.18 -5.96
C TRP A 49 -4.23 -2.68 -6.11
N ARG A 50 -3.81 -1.73 -5.25
CA ARG A 50 -2.39 -1.36 -5.14
C ARG A 50 -1.70 -2.31 -4.17
N TRP A 51 -0.70 -3.02 -4.67
CA TRP A 51 -0.13 -4.16 -3.95
C TRP A 51 1.13 -3.89 -3.16
N ASN A 52 1.85 -2.82 -3.51
CA ASN A 52 3.05 -2.43 -2.82
C ASN A 52 2.67 -1.53 -1.63
N PRO A 53 2.96 -1.93 -0.37
CA PRO A 53 2.68 -1.10 0.80
C PRO A 53 3.31 0.29 0.73
N THR A 54 4.47 0.40 0.08
CA THR A 54 5.18 1.69 -0.07
C THR A 54 4.38 2.70 -0.88
N ASP A 55 3.63 2.28 -1.91
CA ASP A 55 2.79 3.19 -2.69
C ASP A 55 1.65 3.80 -1.82
N TRP A 56 1.19 3.09 -0.80
CA TRP A 56 0.19 3.62 0.15
C TRP A 56 0.79 4.59 1.15
N ILE A 57 2.01 4.31 1.61
CA ILE A 57 2.76 5.23 2.48
C ILE A 57 3.04 6.53 1.72
N ASP A 58 3.53 6.44 0.47
CA ASP A 58 3.82 7.59 -0.38
C ASP A 58 2.57 8.43 -0.66
N GLU A 59 1.43 7.79 -0.94
CA GLU A 59 0.15 8.45 -1.12
C GLU A 59 -0.29 9.17 0.16
N ALA A 60 -0.20 8.52 1.32
CA ALA A 60 -0.58 9.11 2.61
C ALA A 60 0.34 10.29 2.96
N CYS A 61 1.64 10.14 2.78
CA CYS A 61 2.64 11.18 3.00
C CYS A 61 2.48 12.36 2.04
N GLY A 62 2.18 12.10 0.76
CA GLY A 62 1.93 13.15 -0.23
C GLY A 62 0.67 14.00 0.06
N ARG A 63 -0.26 13.48 0.86
CA ARG A 63 -1.45 14.23 1.31
C ARG A 63 -1.15 15.18 2.48
N LEU A 64 -0.03 15.01 3.17
CA LEU A 64 0.41 15.94 4.20
C LEU A 64 1.03 17.16 3.54
N LEU A 65 0.32 18.29 3.57
CA LEU A 65 0.78 19.55 2.97
C LEU A 65 2.15 20.03 3.46
N ARG A 66 2.56 19.61 4.66
CA ARG A 66 3.84 19.98 5.31
C ARG A 66 4.87 18.86 5.28
N GLY A 67 4.60 17.77 4.56
CA GLY A 67 5.42 16.56 4.53
C GLY A 67 5.34 15.69 5.79
N ASN A 68 5.02 16.26 6.96
CA ASN A 68 4.84 15.51 8.20
C ASN A 68 3.77 16.12 9.10
N LEU A 69 3.38 15.38 10.15
CA LEU A 69 2.51 15.88 11.21
C LEU A 69 3.29 16.89 12.08
N THR A 70 2.62 17.96 12.47
CA THR A 70 3.17 18.89 13.46
C THR A 70 3.16 18.24 14.84
N GLN A 71 3.99 18.74 15.76
CA GLN A 71 3.99 18.24 17.14
C GLN A 71 2.63 18.44 17.84
N ALA A 72 1.89 19.48 17.50
CA ALA A 72 0.55 19.71 18.03
C ALA A 72 -0.48 18.68 17.51
N GLU A 73 -0.44 18.38 16.21
CA GLU A 73 -1.26 17.33 15.60
C GLU A 73 -0.86 15.95 16.19
N TRP A 74 0.43 15.71 16.37
CA TRP A 74 0.95 14.48 16.98
C TRP A 74 0.40 14.27 18.39
N SER A 75 0.54 15.27 19.29
CA SER A 75 0.00 15.17 20.64
C SER A 75 -1.52 15.02 20.69
N THR A 76 -2.23 15.41 19.62
CA THR A 76 -3.68 15.26 19.51
C THR A 76 -4.07 13.83 19.11
N TYR A 77 -3.38 13.25 18.12
CA TYR A 77 -3.73 11.95 17.55
C TYR A 77 -2.97 10.76 18.18
N PHE A 78 -1.80 11.00 18.76
CA PHE A 78 -0.90 10.01 19.34
C PHE A 78 -0.37 10.50 20.72
N PRO A 79 -1.26 10.71 21.71
CA PRO A 79 -0.89 11.35 22.98
C PRO A 79 0.12 10.53 23.81
N ASP A 80 0.14 9.21 23.64
CA ASP A 80 0.98 8.29 24.41
C ASP A 80 2.31 7.95 23.70
N GLU A 81 2.57 8.53 22.53
CA GLU A 81 3.76 8.24 21.74
C GLU A 81 4.71 9.44 21.65
N PRO A 82 6.02 9.25 21.84
CA PRO A 82 7.01 10.29 21.56
C PRO A 82 6.92 10.75 20.10
N TYR A 83 6.94 12.07 19.91
CA TYR A 83 6.96 12.65 18.57
C TYR A 83 8.11 12.11 17.75
N HIS A 84 7.80 11.66 16.53
CA HIS A 84 8.78 11.31 15.51
C HIS A 84 8.24 11.67 14.12
N ALA A 85 9.15 11.93 13.19
CA ALA A 85 8.78 12.13 11.80
C ALA A 85 8.31 10.79 11.20
N THR A 86 7.07 10.71 10.72
CA THR A 86 6.50 9.46 10.13
C THR A 86 6.83 9.29 8.65
N CYS A 87 6.75 10.37 7.88
CA CYS A 87 7.15 10.37 6.48
C CYS A 87 8.66 10.63 6.36
N ALA A 88 9.34 9.81 5.57
CA ALA A 88 10.73 10.08 5.19
C ALA A 88 10.78 11.45 4.47
N SER A 89 11.70 12.31 4.86
CA SER A 89 11.94 13.60 4.21
C SER A 89 12.64 13.44 2.85
N SER A 90 12.23 12.45 2.06
CA SER A 90 12.90 12.00 0.85
C SER A 90 12.02 12.29 -0.36
N SER A 91 11.77 13.56 -0.59
CA SER A 91 11.34 14.09 -1.89
C SER A 91 12.14 15.32 -2.29
N ILE A 92 13.41 15.39 -1.87
CA ILE A 92 14.42 16.22 -2.53
C ILE A 92 15.72 15.39 -2.54
N GLN A 93 15.91 14.57 -3.57
CA GLN A 93 17.28 14.30 -4.00
C GLN A 93 17.74 15.58 -4.70
N ASN A 94 18.59 16.35 -4.02
CA ASN A 94 19.32 17.43 -4.66
C ASN A 94 20.26 16.83 -5.70
N GLU A 95 20.27 17.44 -6.88
CA GLU A 95 21.31 17.38 -7.91
C GLU A 95 22.73 17.48 -7.34
#